data_AF-A0A387HCQ4-F1
#
_entry.id   AF-A0A387HCQ4-F1
#
_cell.length_a   1.000
_cell.length_b   1.000
_cell.length_c   1.000
_cell.angle_alpha   90.00
_cell.angle_beta   90.00
_cell.angle_gamma   90.00
#
_symmetry.space_group_name_H-M   'P 1'
#
loop_
_entity.id
_entity.type
_entity.pdbx_description
1 polymer ?
#
loop_
_entity_poly.entity_id
_entity_poly.type
_entity_poly.pdbx_seq_one_letter_code
_entity_poly.pdbx_strand_id
1 'polypeptide(L)'
;MSSAVLSWIAPFTGLSPRVFFKLMKQLRREGGDVPARGRPWKLSLEDRVLLVAAYWHTNVTLRQLALLFGVSKSTADRVINHLGPRLAPAPRRRSAKDAVLIVDGTLVPTRYH
;
A
#
# COMPACT_ATOMS: atom_id res chain seq x y z
N MET A 1 -10.51 -3.89 17.38
CA MET A 1 -10.24 -2.62 16.67
C MET A 1 -9.40 -1.76 17.60
N SER A 2 -8.13 -1.52 17.29
CA SER A 2 -7.30 -0.61 18.09
C SER A 2 -7.52 0.83 17.61
N SER A 3 -7.77 1.75 18.54
CA SER A 3 -8.02 3.19 18.29
C SER A 3 -6.94 3.84 17.39
N ALA A 4 -5.72 3.31 17.42
CA ALA A 4 -4.58 3.76 16.61
C ALA A 4 -4.75 3.59 15.08
N VAL A 5 -5.65 2.71 14.62
CA VAL A 5 -5.81 2.44 13.18
C VAL A 5 -6.48 3.61 12.46
N LEU A 6 -7.45 4.30 13.10
CA LEU A 6 -8.20 5.38 12.46
C LEU A 6 -7.35 6.62 12.19
N SER A 7 -6.44 6.96 13.12
CA SER A 7 -5.55 8.13 12.98
C SER A 7 -4.51 7.95 11.89
N TRP A 8 -4.22 6.71 11.47
CA TRP A 8 -3.23 6.38 10.44
C TRP A 8 -3.80 6.28 9.03
N ILE A 9 -5.13 6.15 8.88
CA ILE A 9 -5.77 6.07 7.56
C ILE A 9 -5.47 7.31 6.73
N ALA A 10 -5.80 8.50 7.25
CA ALA A 10 -5.60 9.74 6.52
C ALA A 10 -4.12 10.00 6.14
N PRO A 11 -3.13 9.93 7.06
CA PRO A 11 -1.74 10.25 6.72
C PRO A 11 -1.08 9.24 5.77
N PHE A 12 -1.45 7.96 5.80
CA PHE A 12 -0.81 6.96 4.94
C PHE A 12 -1.56 6.67 3.64
N THR A 13 -2.87 6.89 3.59
CA THR A 13 -3.69 6.56 2.40
C THR A 13 -4.28 7.78 1.71
N GLY A 14 -4.35 8.94 2.39
CA GLY A 14 -5.10 10.10 1.93
C GLY A 14 -6.62 9.91 1.91
N LEU A 15 -7.15 8.78 2.41
CA LEU A 15 -8.57 8.46 2.40
C LEU A 15 -9.25 8.90 3.70
N SER A 16 -10.55 9.23 3.60
CA SER A 16 -11.39 9.26 4.80
C SER A 16 -11.63 7.84 5.31
N PRO A 17 -11.86 7.64 6.63
CA PRO A 17 -12.16 6.32 7.18
C PRO A 17 -13.31 5.61 6.46
N ARG A 18 -14.35 6.35 6.07
CA ARG A 18 -15.49 5.80 5.32
C ARG A 18 -15.08 5.19 3.98
N VAL A 19 -14.23 5.86 3.22
CA VAL A 19 -13.75 5.36 1.91
C VAL A 19 -12.79 4.18 2.12
N PHE A 20 -11.94 4.25 3.14
CA PHE A 20 -11.05 3.15 3.51
C PHE A 20 -11.82 1.87 3.83
N PHE A 21 -12.89 1.93 4.62
CA PHE A 21 -13.69 0.74 4.91
C PHE A 21 -14.43 0.17 3.70
N LYS A 22 -14.82 1.03 2.74
CA LYS A 22 -15.35 0.55 1.45
C LYS A 22 -14.30 -0.23 0.68
N LEU A 23 -13.06 0.26 0.63
CA LEU A 23 -11.92 -0.46 0.04
C LEU A 23 -11.69 -1.80 0.74
N MET A 24 -11.73 -1.85 2.08
CA MET A 24 -11.52 -3.09 2.83
C MET A 24 -12.58 -4.14 2.50
N LYS A 25 -13.84 -3.71 2.37
CA LYS A 25 -14.93 -4.60 1.96
C LYS A 25 -14.70 -5.16 0.56
N GLN A 26 -14.19 -4.35 -0.38
CA GLN A 26 -13.86 -4.81 -1.73
C GLN A 26 -12.69 -5.81 -1.72
N LEU A 27 -11.59 -5.50 -1.02
CA LEU A 27 -10.42 -6.37 -0.93
C LEU A 27 -10.76 -7.72 -0.29
N ARG A 28 -11.67 -7.77 0.70
CA ARG A 28 -12.14 -9.04 1.28
C ARG A 28 -12.84 -9.90 0.23
N ARG A 29 -13.65 -9.29 -0.65
CA ARG A 29 -14.34 -10.01 -1.76
C ARG A 29 -13.36 -10.52 -2.82
N GLU A 30 -12.27 -9.79 -3.05
CA GLU A 30 -11.21 -10.15 -4.00
C GLU A 30 -10.15 -11.10 -3.40
N GLY A 31 -10.38 -11.60 -2.18
CA GLY A 31 -9.49 -12.57 -1.53
C GLY A 31 -8.20 -11.96 -0.95
N GLY A 32 -8.14 -10.65 -0.71
CA GLY A 32 -7.00 -10.00 -0.04
C GLY A 32 -6.80 -10.42 1.42
N ASP A 33 -7.85 -10.98 2.04
CA ASP A 33 -7.78 -11.53 3.39
C ASP A 33 -7.39 -13.01 3.43
N VAL A 34 -7.36 -13.68 2.27
CA VAL A 34 -7.04 -15.11 2.18
C VAL A 34 -5.52 -15.29 2.30
N PRO A 35 -5.03 -16.08 3.26
CA PRO A 35 -3.61 -16.39 3.35
C PRO A 35 -3.14 -17.11 2.08
N ALA A 36 -2.03 -16.68 1.51
CA ALA A 36 -1.34 -17.45 0.48
C ALA A 36 -0.76 -18.71 1.16
N ARG A 37 -1.49 -19.83 1.11
CA ARG A 37 -1.18 -21.17 1.65
C ARG A 37 -0.31 -21.18 2.93
N GLY A 38 -0.92 -21.44 4.08
CA GLY A 38 -0.20 -21.65 5.34
C GLY A 38 -0.86 -20.94 6.52
N ARG A 39 -0.05 -20.53 7.50
CA ARG A 39 -0.53 -19.90 8.73
C ARG A 39 -1.28 -18.59 8.41
N PRO A 40 -2.42 -18.31 9.06
CA PRO A 40 -3.10 -17.02 8.92
C PRO A 40 -2.18 -15.85 9.28
N TRP A 41 -2.43 -14.71 8.65
CA TRP A 41 -1.71 -13.47 8.93
C TRP A 41 -1.92 -13.08 10.40
N LYS A 42 -0.83 -12.71 11.09
CA LYS A 42 -0.90 -12.12 12.43
C LYS A 42 -1.48 -10.70 12.41
N LEU A 43 -1.37 -10.04 11.27
CA LEU A 43 -1.73 -8.64 11.07
C LEU A 43 -3.11 -8.57 10.39
N SER A 44 -3.97 -7.66 10.84
CA SER A 44 -5.31 -7.47 10.26
C SER A 44 -5.21 -7.05 8.79
N LEU A 45 -6.29 -7.21 8.01
CA LEU A 45 -6.30 -6.73 6.62
C LEU A 45 -6.07 -5.21 6.56
N GLU A 46 -6.68 -4.48 7.49
CA GLU A 46 -6.58 -3.03 7.64
C GLU A 46 -5.12 -2.61 7.85
N ASP A 47 -4.44 -3.23 8.81
CA ASP A 47 -3.02 -2.93 9.09
C ASP A 47 -2.13 -3.32 7.92
N ARG A 48 -2.46 -4.40 7.20
CA ARG A 48 -1.68 -4.85 6.04
C ARG A 48 -1.79 -3.85 4.89
N VAL A 49 -2.97 -3.28 4.69
CA VAL A 49 -3.19 -2.23 3.68
C VAL A 49 -2.51 -0.93 4.09
N LEU A 50 -2.58 -0.54 5.36
CA LEU A 50 -1.85 0.62 5.86
C LEU A 50 -0.34 0.44 5.72
N LEU A 51 0.19 -0.78 5.91
CA LEU A 51 1.59 -1.09 5.68
C LEU A 51 1.99 -0.88 4.22
N VAL A 52 1.19 -1.38 3.27
CA VAL A 52 1.47 -1.17 1.83
C VAL A 52 1.35 0.30 1.45
N ALA A 53 0.34 1.00 1.97
CA ALA A 53 0.17 2.42 1.71
C ALA A 53 1.35 3.24 2.26
N ALA A 54 1.78 2.97 3.50
CA ALA A 54 2.95 3.60 4.09
C ALA A 54 4.24 3.26 3.32
N TYR A 55 4.39 2.03 2.82
CA TYR A 55 5.52 1.64 1.97
C TYR A 55 5.61 2.50 0.69
N TRP A 56 4.47 2.86 0.08
CA TRP A 56 4.45 3.72 -1.11
C TRP A 56 4.55 5.21 -0.82
N HIS A 57 3.93 5.66 0.27
CA HIS A 57 3.82 7.09 0.58
C HIS A 57 4.97 7.63 1.42
N THR A 58 5.81 6.77 1.99
CA THR A 58 6.90 7.20 2.88
C THR A 58 8.25 6.67 2.42
N ASN A 59 9.29 7.49 2.56
CA ASN A 59 10.67 7.13 2.21
C ASN A 59 11.39 6.40 3.36
N VAL A 60 10.67 5.59 4.13
CA VAL A 60 11.26 4.82 5.24
C VAL A 60 11.78 3.46 4.76
N THR A 61 12.79 2.93 5.44
CA THR A 61 13.29 1.59 5.10
C THR A 61 12.25 0.52 5.46
N LEU A 62 12.22 -0.59 4.71
CA LEU A 62 11.33 -1.73 5.01
C LEU A 62 11.50 -2.27 6.45
N ARG A 63 12.71 -2.15 7.03
CA ARG A 63 12.95 -2.54 8.43
C ARG A 63 12.25 -1.59 9.41
N GLN A 64 12.36 -0.28 9.21
CA GLN A 64 11.68 0.70 10.03
C GLN A 64 10.16 0.58 9.90
N LEU A 65 9.67 0.36 8.67
CA LEU A 65 8.26 0.08 8.42
C LEU A 65 7.79 -1.17 9.19
N ALA A 66 8.54 -2.27 9.11
CA ALA A 66 8.18 -3.50 9.82
C ALA A 66 8.11 -3.28 11.34
N LEU A 67 9.04 -2.50 11.91
CA LEU A 67 9.03 -2.13 13.33
C LEU A 67 7.78 -1.32 13.70
N LEU A 68 7.38 -0.34 12.88
CA LEU A 68 6.19 0.48 13.11
C LEU A 68 4.90 -0.37 13.19
N PHE A 69 4.84 -1.44 12.41
CA PHE A 69 3.70 -2.37 12.38
C PHE A 69 3.88 -3.59 13.31
N GLY A 70 4.94 -3.63 14.14
CA GLY A 70 5.18 -4.71 15.10
C GLY A 70 5.40 -6.09 14.46
N VAL A 71 5.93 -6.13 13.23
CA VAL A 71 6.18 -7.36 12.47
C VAL A 71 7.63 -7.52 12.06
N SER A 72 8.03 -8.72 11.66
CA SER A 72 9.35 -8.94 11.08
C SER A 72 9.45 -8.30 9.69
N LYS A 73 10.67 -7.91 9.28
CA LYS A 73 10.96 -7.45 7.91
C LYS A 73 10.42 -8.43 6.85
N SER A 74 10.61 -9.73 7.07
CA SER A 74 10.12 -10.78 6.17
C SER A 74 8.60 -10.89 6.10
N THR A 75 7.90 -10.55 7.19
CA THR A 75 6.43 -10.52 7.19
C THR A 75 5.94 -9.29 6.41
N ALA A 76 6.56 -8.12 6.61
CA ALA A 76 6.25 -6.91 5.84
C ALA A 76 6.47 -7.12 4.33
N ASP A 77 7.59 -7.75 3.94
CA ASP A 77 7.88 -8.09 2.55
C ASP A 77 6.80 -8.99 1.92
N ARG A 78 6.36 -10.04 2.62
CA ARG A 78 5.27 -10.90 2.15
C ARG A 78 3.94 -10.17 2.02
N VAL A 79 3.65 -9.23 2.92
CA VAL A 79 2.44 -8.41 2.84
C VAL A 79 2.47 -7.53 1.59
N ILE A 80 3.60 -6.86 1.32
CA ILE A 80 3.79 -6.03 0.13
C ILE A 80 3.65 -6.87 -1.15
N ASN A 81 4.29 -8.03 -1.21
CA ASN A 81 4.18 -8.92 -2.37
C ASN A 81 2.76 -9.48 -2.58
N HIS A 82 2.00 -9.69 -1.50
CA HIS A 82 0.64 -10.24 -1.57
C HIS A 82 -0.43 -9.19 -1.90
N LEU A 83 -0.35 -7.99 -1.32
CA LEU A 83 -1.37 -6.94 -1.46
C LEU A 83 -0.98 -5.83 -2.42
N GLY A 84 0.32 -5.59 -2.64
CA GLY A 84 0.82 -4.57 -3.55
C GLY A 84 0.15 -4.63 -4.93
N PRO A 85 0.12 -5.79 -5.61
CA PRO A 85 -0.53 -5.91 -6.91
C PRO A 85 -2.04 -5.63 -6.91
N ARG A 86 -2.74 -5.85 -5.79
CA ARG A 86 -4.20 -5.61 -5.66
C ARG A 86 -4.53 -4.15 -5.37
N LEU A 87 -3.60 -3.44 -4.76
CA LEU A 87 -3.71 -2.03 -4.43
C LEU A 87 -3.11 -1.14 -5.52
N ALA A 88 -2.31 -1.71 -6.42
CA ALA A 88 -1.60 -0.95 -7.44
C ALA A 88 -2.62 -0.29 -8.37
N PRO A 89 -2.53 1.04 -8.58
CA PRO A 89 -3.35 1.68 -9.59
C PRO A 89 -3.04 1.03 -10.94
N ALA A 90 -4.08 0.77 -11.73
CA ALA A 90 -3.90 0.29 -13.09
C ALA A 90 -2.89 1.20 -13.81
N PRO A 91 -1.96 0.65 -14.62
CA PRO A 91 -0.96 1.45 -15.31
C PRO A 91 -1.67 2.59 -16.04
N ARG A 92 -1.32 3.83 -15.68
CA ARG A 92 -1.89 5.03 -16.31
C ARG A 92 -1.68 4.89 -17.82
N ARG A 93 -2.78 4.93 -18.58
CA ARG A 93 -2.70 4.94 -20.05
C ARG A 93 -1.78 6.11 -20.45
N ARG A 94 -0.81 5.77 -21.31
CA ARG A 94 0.30 6.59 -21.82
C ARG A 94 0.14 8.09 -21.57
N SER A 95 1.06 8.65 -20.80
CA SER A 95 1.27 10.10 -20.72
C SER A 95 1.46 10.65 -22.14
N ALA A 96 0.86 11.81 -22.44
CA ALA A 96 1.05 12.49 -23.72
C ALA A 96 2.55 12.66 -24.01
N LYS A 97 2.95 12.62 -25.29
CA LYS A 97 4.38 12.68 -25.72
C LYS A 97 5.14 13.92 -25.23
N ASP A 98 4.43 14.92 -24.73
CA ASP A 98 4.96 16.18 -24.21
C ASP A 98 4.70 16.39 -22.71
N ALA A 99 4.22 15.37 -22.02
CA ALA A 99 4.00 15.43 -20.57
C ALA A 99 5.34 15.19 -19.85
N VAL A 100 5.69 16.11 -18.96
CA VAL A 100 6.76 15.90 -17.97
C VAL A 100 6.16 15.14 -16.79
N LEU A 101 6.74 13.99 -16.46
CA LEU A 101 6.33 13.21 -15.28
C LEU A 101 7.25 13.53 -14.13
N ILE A 102 6.67 13.96 -13.02
CA ILE A 102 7.37 14.02 -11.73
C ILE A 102 7.24 12.63 -11.10
N VAL A 103 8.35 11.92 -11.00
CA VAL A 103 8.45 10.64 -10.28
C VAL A 103 9.44 10.86 -9.15
N ASP A 104 9.02 10.64 -7.90
CA ASP A 104 9.86 10.77 -6.70
C ASP A 104 10.65 12.09 -6.61
N GLY A 105 10.01 13.20 -7.00
CA GLY A 105 10.62 14.54 -6.99
C GLY A 105 11.59 14.81 -8.15
N THR A 106 11.75 13.86 -9.07
CA THR A 106 12.61 14.00 -10.25
C THR A 106 11.75 14.21 -11.49
N LEU A 107 12.10 15.22 -12.29
CA LEU A 107 11.48 15.46 -13.59
C LEU A 107 12.07 14.46 -14.60
N VAL A 108 11.25 13.52 -15.07
CA VAL A 108 11.64 12.56 -16.11
C VAL A 108 11.01 12.99 -17.43
N PRO A 109 11.82 13.44 -18.42
CA PRO A 109 11.32 13.74 -19.75
C PRO A 109 10.93 12.44 -20.47
N THR A 110 9.76 12.45 -21.12
CA THR A 110 9.20 11.28 -21.80
C THR A 110 9.64 11.16 -23.27
N ARG A 111 10.62 11.96 -23.72
CA ARG A 111 11.18 11.93 -25.08
C ARG A 111 12.51 11.18 -25.12
N TYR A 112 12.62 10.19 -26.01
CA TYR A 112 13.90 9.76 -26.59
C TYR A 112 14.04 10.43 -27.95
N HIS A 113 15.21 11.00 -28.23
CA HIS A 113 15.61 11.45 -29.57
C HIS A 113 15.85 10.24 -30.48
#